data_AF-A0A179BT01-F1
#
_entry.id   AF-A0A179BT01-F1
#
_cell.length_a   1.000
_cell.length_b   1.000
_cell.length_c   1.000
_cell.angle_alpha   90.00
_cell.angle_beta   90.00
_cell.angle_gamma   90.00
#
_symmetry.space_group_name_H-M   'P 1'
#
loop_
_entity.id
_entity.type
_entity.pdbx_description
1 polymer ?
#
loop_
_entity_poly.entity_id
_entity_poly.type
_entity_poly.pdbx_seq_one_letter_code
_entity_poly.pdbx_strand_id
1 'polypeptide(L)'
;MNSENSDFGQVAHASLGRQIHQRMATFGTLDLLYEAIELQSHGEVIAAKHLIERAIDAIEDGGRSEAEIIAEIADLPPVFAIDGWLHGRRHDVLDKFAMSLGWAAVWAGETFRASLEDGSFDLHVNAADGWRCTSGMPDVLVYGVGLTALHAHLKCENLAATVARLAPWYLKSTKGGRV
;
A
#
# COMPACT_ATOMS: atom_id res chain seq x y z
N MET A 1 3.97 31.74 6.36
CA MET A 1 2.61 31.15 6.40
C MET A 1 2.49 30.20 5.22
N ASN A 2 1.96 28.99 5.46
CA ASN A 2 1.76 27.84 4.54
C ASN A 2 2.64 26.59 4.76
N SER A 3 3.05 26.28 5.99
CA SER A 3 3.63 24.94 6.32
C SER A 3 2.60 23.95 6.88
N GLU A 4 1.43 24.40 7.35
CA GLU A 4 0.45 23.51 7.98
C GLU A 4 -0.44 22.75 6.97
N ASN A 5 -0.61 23.28 5.75
CA ASN A 5 -1.40 22.61 4.70
C ASN A 5 -0.63 21.52 3.93
N SER A 6 0.71 21.51 3.96
CA SER A 6 1.50 20.44 3.31
C SER A 6 1.49 19.15 4.13
N ASP A 7 1.50 19.27 5.46
CA ASP A 7 1.52 18.13 6.36
C ASP A 7 0.19 17.39 6.38
N PHE A 8 -0.95 18.09 6.36
CA PHE A 8 -2.26 17.44 6.22
C PHE A 8 -2.45 16.75 4.87
N GLY A 9 -1.96 17.36 3.78
CA GLY A 9 -1.95 16.73 2.46
C GLY A 9 -1.08 15.46 2.45
N GLN A 10 0.11 15.50 3.03
CA GLN A 10 0.99 14.33 3.14
C GLN A 10 0.44 13.26 4.09
N VAL A 11 -0.19 13.63 5.21
CA VAL A 11 -0.80 12.68 6.14
C VAL A 11 -2.05 12.04 5.53
N ALA A 12 -2.88 12.81 4.81
CA ALA A 12 -4.01 12.27 4.06
C ALA A 12 -3.53 11.36 2.93
N HIS A 13 -2.53 11.77 2.14
CA HIS A 13 -1.93 10.93 1.09
C HIS A 13 -1.18 9.71 1.65
N ALA A 14 -0.59 9.79 2.84
CA ALA A 14 0.06 8.66 3.51
C ALA A 14 -0.96 7.72 4.19
N SER A 15 -2.11 8.22 4.62
CA SER A 15 -3.25 7.43 5.10
C SER A 15 -3.94 6.72 3.93
N LEU A 16 -4.29 7.47 2.88
CA LEU A 16 -4.88 6.98 1.62
C LEU A 16 -3.92 6.11 0.80
N GLY A 17 -2.61 6.31 0.95
CA GLY A 17 -1.58 5.50 0.31
C GLY A 17 -1.50 4.11 0.91
N ARG A 18 -1.75 3.97 2.23
CA ARG A 18 -1.46 2.77 3.05
C ARG A 18 -2.22 1.50 2.68
N GLN A 19 -3.24 1.60 1.84
CA GLN A 19 -4.07 0.45 1.47
C GLN A 19 -4.38 0.46 -0.03
N ILE A 20 -3.40 0.07 -0.84
CA ILE A 20 -3.53 -0.09 -2.30
C ILE A 20 -4.75 -0.96 -2.67
N HIS A 21 -4.99 -2.04 -1.90
CA HIS A 21 -6.15 -2.90 -2.08
C HIS A 21 -7.48 -2.15 -1.87
N GLN A 22 -7.55 -1.23 -0.91
CA GLN A 22 -8.73 -0.37 -0.75
C GLN A 22 -8.89 0.60 -1.90
N ARG A 23 -7.80 1.16 -2.46
CA ARG A 23 -7.90 2.03 -3.65
C ARG A 23 -8.47 1.26 -4.84
N MET A 24 -8.03 0.02 -5.06
CA MET A 24 -8.59 -0.85 -6.10
C MET A 24 -10.07 -1.17 -5.85
N ALA A 25 -10.46 -1.44 -4.60
CA ALA A 25 -11.86 -1.62 -4.23
C ALA A 25 -12.71 -0.37 -4.48
N THR A 26 -12.19 0.82 -4.15
CA THR A 26 -12.86 2.11 -4.40
C THR A 26 -12.98 2.41 -5.90
N PHE A 27 -11.96 2.11 -6.71
CA PHE A 27 -12.05 2.25 -8.17
C PHE A 27 -13.10 1.30 -8.76
N GLY A 28 -13.11 0.03 -8.35
CA GLY A 28 -14.16 -0.91 -8.76
C GLY A 28 -15.55 -0.44 -8.33
N THR A 29 -15.68 0.18 -7.15
CA THR A 29 -16.93 0.76 -6.68
C THR A 29 -17.39 1.95 -7.53
N LEU A 30 -16.46 2.83 -7.96
CA LEU A 30 -16.77 3.94 -8.86
C LEU A 30 -17.23 3.45 -10.23
N ASP A 31 -16.60 2.40 -10.77
CA ASP A 31 -16.99 1.80 -12.05
C ASP A 31 -18.42 1.23 -11.97
N LEU A 32 -18.76 0.53 -10.88
CA LEU A 32 -20.13 0.05 -10.63
C LEU A 32 -21.15 1.20 -10.61
N LEU A 33 -20.79 2.35 -10.04
CA LEU A 33 -21.67 3.51 -9.99
C LEU A 33 -21.82 4.20 -11.36
N TYR A 34 -20.75 4.29 -12.15
CA TYR A 34 -20.83 4.81 -13.52
C TYR A 34 -21.67 3.90 -14.42
N GLU A 35 -21.48 2.59 -14.31
CA GLU A 35 -22.29 1.59 -15.02
C GLU A 35 -23.76 1.66 -14.58
N ALA A 36 -24.03 1.88 -13.29
CA ALA A 36 -25.40 2.07 -12.81
C ALA A 36 -26.07 3.33 -13.38
N ILE A 37 -25.33 4.45 -13.50
CA ILE A 37 -25.83 5.68 -14.12
C ILE A 37 -26.18 5.45 -15.60
N GLU A 38 -25.32 4.72 -16.32
CA GLU A 38 -25.56 4.37 -17.72
C GLU A 38 -26.83 3.50 -17.87
N LEU A 39 -26.96 2.44 -17.08
CA LEU A 39 -28.15 1.57 -17.09
C LEU A 39 -29.42 2.35 -16.72
N GLN A 40 -29.36 3.26 -15.75
CA GLN A 40 -30.49 4.11 -15.40
C GLN A 40 -30.88 5.02 -16.57
N SER A 41 -29.91 5.56 -17.31
CA SER A 41 -30.17 6.41 -18.48
C SER A 41 -30.82 5.66 -19.64
N HIS A 42 -30.61 4.33 -19.72
CA HIS A 42 -31.25 3.43 -20.69
C HIS A 42 -32.59 2.83 -20.21
N GLY A 43 -33.07 3.21 -19.02
CA GLY A 43 -34.32 2.71 -18.46
C GLY A 43 -34.22 1.33 -17.80
N GLU A 44 -33.01 0.78 -17.65
CA GLU A 44 -32.73 -0.50 -16.99
C GLU A 44 -32.64 -0.35 -15.46
N VAL A 45 -33.70 0.20 -14.86
CA VAL A 45 -33.72 0.64 -13.45
C VAL A 45 -33.43 -0.49 -12.45
N ILE A 46 -33.86 -1.72 -12.74
CA ILE A 46 -33.61 -2.88 -11.85
C ILE A 46 -32.12 -3.26 -11.86
N ALA A 47 -31.49 -3.28 -13.04
CA ALA A 47 -30.08 -3.61 -13.17
C ALA A 47 -29.20 -2.52 -12.55
N ALA A 48 -29.54 -1.24 -12.78
CA ALA A 48 -28.89 -0.10 -12.13
C ALA A 48 -28.97 -0.18 -10.59
N LYS A 49 -30.14 -0.53 -10.04
CA LYS A 49 -30.32 -0.73 -8.59
C LYS A 49 -29.37 -1.82 -8.05
N HIS A 50 -29.25 -2.96 -8.71
CA HIS A 50 -28.37 -4.04 -8.26
C HIS A 50 -26.89 -3.67 -8.29
N LEU A 51 -26.45 -2.83 -9.25
CA LEU A 51 -25.11 -2.28 -9.24
C LEU A 51 -24.87 -1.33 -8.06
N ILE A 52 -25.83 -0.47 -7.76
CA ILE A 52 -25.76 0.44 -6.60
C ILE A 52 -25.71 -0.36 -5.29
N GLU A 53 -26.53 -1.39 -5.14
CA GLU A 53 -26.51 -2.27 -3.96
C GLU A 53 -25.13 -2.93 -3.79
N ARG A 54 -24.56 -3.48 -4.87
CA ARG A 54 -23.21 -4.06 -4.83
C ARG A 54 -22.14 -3.03 -4.48
N ALA A 55 -22.26 -1.80 -4.97
CA ALA A 55 -21.34 -0.71 -4.63
C ALA A 55 -21.43 -0.35 -3.15
N ILE A 56 -22.64 -0.30 -2.57
CA ILE A 56 -22.86 -0.06 -1.14
C ILE A 56 -22.25 -1.19 -0.30
N ASP A 57 -22.55 -2.45 -0.64
CA ASP A 57 -21.99 -3.62 0.07
C ASP A 57 -20.46 -3.58 0.06
N ALA A 58 -19.84 -3.26 -1.08
CA ALA A 58 -18.38 -3.14 -1.19
C ALA A 58 -17.80 -2.01 -0.32
N ILE A 59 -18.50 -0.88 -0.19
CA ILE A 59 -18.10 0.22 0.71
C ILE A 59 -18.20 -0.22 2.17
N GLU A 60 -19.30 -0.86 2.56
CA GLU A 60 -19.51 -1.32 3.94
C GLU A 60 -18.48 -2.39 4.34
N ASP A 61 -18.24 -3.37 3.47
CA ASP A 61 -17.23 -4.41 3.68
C ASP A 61 -15.82 -3.82 3.74
N GLY A 62 -15.54 -2.82 2.90
CA GLY A 62 -14.28 -2.07 2.92
C GLY A 62 -14.05 -1.35 4.25
N GLY A 63 -15.08 -0.66 4.76
CA GLY A 63 -15.03 0.04 6.04
C GLY A 63 -14.89 -0.92 7.24
N ARG A 64 -15.55 -2.09 7.18
CA ARG A 64 -15.38 -3.13 8.20
C ARG A 64 -13.97 -3.69 8.23
N SER A 65 -13.43 -4.01 7.06
CA SER A 65 -12.05 -4.50 6.91
C SER A 65 -11.04 -3.48 7.43
N GLU A 66 -11.28 -2.18 7.23
CA GLU A 66 -10.42 -1.13 7.77
C GLU A 66 -10.45 -1.09 9.30
N ALA A 67 -11.65 -1.15 9.89
CA ALA A 67 -11.82 -1.17 11.33
C ALA A 67 -11.12 -2.38 11.98
N GLU A 68 -11.20 -3.55 11.33
CA GLU A 68 -10.49 -4.77 11.75
C GLU A 68 -8.97 -4.56 11.71
N ILE A 69 -8.41 -4.02 10.62
CA ILE A 69 -6.98 -3.72 10.51
C ILE A 69 -6.54 -2.74 11.61
N ILE A 70 -7.31 -1.67 11.85
CA ILE A 70 -7.01 -0.68 12.89
C ILE A 70 -6.99 -1.35 14.28
N ALA A 71 -7.98 -2.19 14.57
CA ALA A 71 -8.06 -2.91 15.83
C ALA A 71 -6.87 -3.87 16.00
N GLU A 72 -6.48 -4.59 14.95
CA GLU A 72 -5.36 -5.54 14.97
C GLU A 72 -3.99 -4.87 15.19
N ILE A 73 -3.81 -3.63 14.71
CA ILE A 73 -2.54 -2.91 14.87
C ILE A 73 -2.50 -1.94 16.05
N ALA A 74 -3.63 -1.73 16.75
CA ALA A 74 -3.74 -0.72 17.81
C ALA A 74 -2.72 -0.91 18.94
N ASP A 75 -2.45 -2.17 19.31
CA ASP A 75 -1.51 -2.54 20.37
C ASP A 75 -0.07 -2.77 19.86
N LEU A 76 0.17 -2.58 18.56
CA LEU A 76 1.48 -2.74 17.94
C LEU A 76 2.22 -1.39 17.83
N PRO A 77 3.55 -1.40 17.65
CA PRO A 77 4.29 -0.18 17.35
C PRO A 77 3.70 0.52 16.13
N PRO A 78 3.64 1.86 16.15
CA PRO A 78 3.00 2.59 15.08
C PRO A 78 3.75 2.39 13.76
N VAL A 79 3.00 2.19 12.67
CA VAL A 79 3.53 1.86 11.34
C VAL A 79 4.63 2.83 10.88
N PHE A 80 4.47 4.13 11.16
CA PHE A 80 5.48 5.14 10.78
C PHE A 80 6.84 4.90 11.45
N ALA A 81 6.86 4.35 12.66
CA ALA A 81 8.10 4.07 13.38
C ALA A 81 8.80 2.82 12.83
N ILE A 82 8.02 1.83 12.39
CA ILE A 82 8.53 0.65 11.68
C ILE A 82 9.08 1.09 10.30
N ASP A 83 8.37 1.95 9.58
CA ASP A 83 8.84 2.51 8.32
C ASP A 83 10.15 3.30 8.49
N GLY A 84 10.26 4.16 9.51
CA GLY A 84 11.52 4.85 9.80
C GLY A 84 12.68 3.89 10.14
N TRP A 85 12.38 2.80 10.82
CA TRP A 85 13.36 1.75 11.12
C TRP A 85 13.80 0.96 9.88
N LEU A 86 12.86 0.67 8.98
CA LEU A 86 13.14 0.03 7.67
C LEU A 86 13.92 0.98 6.76
N HIS A 87 13.57 2.28 6.74
CA HIS A 87 14.24 3.29 5.94
C HIS A 87 15.74 3.35 6.24
N GLY A 88 16.10 3.35 7.53
CA GLY A 88 17.51 3.30 7.96
C GLY A 88 18.26 2.02 7.55
N ARG A 89 17.56 1.02 7.01
CA ARG A 89 18.09 -0.26 6.52
C ARG A 89 17.64 -0.55 5.08
N ARG A 90 17.20 0.47 4.34
CA ARG A 90 16.54 0.30 3.03
C ARG A 90 17.37 -0.52 2.05
N HIS A 91 18.69 -0.30 2.01
CA HIS A 91 19.61 -1.03 1.14
C HIS A 91 19.59 -2.53 1.45
N ASP A 92 19.92 -2.88 2.69
CA ASP A 92 19.91 -4.27 3.15
C ASP A 92 18.56 -4.96 2.96
N VAL A 93 17.45 -4.26 3.20
CA VAL A 93 16.11 -4.82 3.08
C VAL A 93 15.77 -5.10 1.61
N LEU A 94 15.92 -4.10 0.74
CA LEU A 94 15.55 -4.22 -0.68
C LEU A 94 16.47 -5.17 -1.44
N ASP A 95 17.77 -5.17 -1.14
CA ASP A 95 18.72 -6.11 -1.75
C ASP A 95 18.43 -7.55 -1.34
N LYS A 96 18.11 -7.79 -0.05
CA LYS A 96 17.69 -9.13 0.40
C LYS A 96 16.39 -9.58 -0.24
N PHE A 97 15.44 -8.66 -0.45
CA PHE A 97 14.21 -8.97 -1.17
C PHE A 97 14.48 -9.42 -2.59
N ALA A 98 15.20 -8.61 -3.36
CA ALA A 98 15.56 -8.95 -4.74
C ALA A 98 16.30 -10.27 -4.83
N MET A 99 17.30 -10.48 -3.96
CA MET A 99 18.04 -11.74 -3.91
C MET A 99 17.14 -12.93 -3.59
N SER A 100 16.22 -12.79 -2.62
CA SER A 100 15.30 -13.87 -2.23
C SER A 100 14.28 -14.25 -3.31
N LEU A 101 14.00 -13.33 -4.23
CA LEU A 101 13.00 -13.49 -5.29
C LEU A 101 13.65 -13.64 -6.68
N GLY A 102 14.99 -13.71 -6.75
CA GLY A 102 15.73 -13.90 -7.99
C GLY A 102 15.65 -12.70 -8.95
N TRP A 103 15.47 -11.48 -8.43
CA TRP A 103 15.38 -10.27 -9.25
C TRP A 103 16.75 -9.69 -9.55
N ALA A 104 16.90 -9.16 -10.77
CA ALA A 104 18.02 -8.31 -11.12
C ALA A 104 17.79 -6.91 -10.51
N ALA A 105 18.59 -6.55 -9.51
CA ALA A 105 18.47 -5.28 -8.80
C ALA A 105 19.63 -4.32 -9.09
N VAL A 106 19.30 -3.03 -9.21
CA VAL A 106 20.26 -1.94 -9.40
C VAL A 106 19.90 -0.73 -8.57
N TRP A 107 20.94 -0.02 -8.11
CA TRP A 107 20.81 1.25 -7.42
C TRP A 107 21.30 2.40 -8.31
N ALA A 108 20.52 3.48 -8.35
CA ALA A 108 20.87 4.75 -8.95
C ALA A 108 20.78 5.85 -7.89
N GLY A 109 21.88 6.06 -7.16
CA GLY A 109 21.86 6.84 -5.92
C GLY A 109 20.96 6.16 -4.89
N GLU A 110 20.03 6.91 -4.30
CA GLU A 110 19.03 6.40 -3.33
C GLU A 110 17.82 5.72 -4.00
N THR A 111 17.81 5.59 -5.32
CA THR A 111 16.70 4.97 -6.05
C THR A 111 17.02 3.51 -6.34
N PHE A 112 16.11 2.62 -5.96
CA PHE A 112 16.21 1.18 -6.20
C PHE A 112 15.32 0.77 -7.38
N ARG A 113 15.85 -0.10 -8.24
CA ARG A 113 15.08 -0.78 -9.29
C ARG A 113 15.34 -2.27 -9.24
N ALA A 114 14.31 -3.08 -9.37
CA ALA A 114 14.42 -4.52 -9.48
C ALA A 114 13.46 -5.07 -10.54
N SER A 115 13.94 -5.99 -11.38
CA SER A 115 13.13 -6.61 -12.42
C SER A 115 13.40 -8.11 -12.55
N LEU A 116 12.45 -8.82 -13.15
CA LEU A 116 12.71 -10.17 -13.67
C LEU A 116 13.46 -10.10 -15.00
N GLU A 117 14.24 -11.13 -15.32
CA GLU A 117 14.99 -11.20 -16.58
C GLU A 117 14.08 -11.16 -17.82
N ASP A 118 12.87 -11.69 -17.70
CA ASP A 118 11.87 -11.71 -18.76
C ASP A 118 11.09 -10.38 -18.91
N GLY A 119 11.36 -9.39 -18.04
CA GLY A 119 10.71 -8.08 -18.04
C GLY A 119 9.24 -8.10 -17.60
N SER A 120 8.71 -9.22 -17.11
CA SER A 120 7.32 -9.33 -16.65
C SER A 120 7.06 -8.57 -15.33
N PHE A 121 8.13 -8.29 -14.58
CA PHE A 121 8.10 -7.59 -13.31
C PHE A 121 9.10 -6.43 -13.32
N ASP A 122 8.65 -5.25 -12.89
CA ASP A 122 9.50 -4.11 -12.52
C ASP A 122 9.01 -3.52 -11.19
N LEU A 123 9.96 -3.22 -10.30
CA LEU A 123 9.77 -2.54 -9.04
C LEU A 123 10.70 -1.34 -9.01
N HIS A 124 10.15 -0.18 -8.68
CA HIS A 124 10.92 1.04 -8.49
C HIS A 124 10.59 1.64 -7.12
N VAL A 125 11.63 1.90 -6.32
CA VAL A 125 11.51 2.52 -4.99
C VAL A 125 12.38 3.78 -4.97
N ASN A 126 11.78 4.93 -4.67
CA ASN A 126 12.49 6.21 -4.62
C ASN A 126 13.15 6.46 -3.25
N ALA A 127 13.88 7.57 -3.12
CA ALA A 127 14.60 7.94 -1.90
C ALA A 127 13.69 8.19 -0.67
N ALA A 128 12.41 8.49 -0.89
CA ALA A 128 11.42 8.70 0.16
C ALA A 128 10.59 7.42 0.45
N ASP A 129 11.07 6.26 0.00
CA ASP A 129 10.41 4.94 0.10
C ASP A 129 9.06 4.84 -0.61
N GLY A 130 8.72 5.78 -1.48
CA GLY A 130 7.59 5.66 -2.39
C GLY A 130 7.92 4.67 -3.49
N TRP A 131 6.97 3.79 -3.84
CA TRP A 131 7.23 2.71 -4.78
C TRP A 131 6.12 2.52 -5.81
N ARG A 132 6.48 1.87 -6.92
CA ARG A 132 5.58 1.39 -7.97
C ARG A 132 6.02 0.02 -8.44
N CYS A 133 5.07 -0.80 -8.87
CA CYS A 133 5.33 -2.16 -9.30
C CYS A 133 4.34 -2.60 -10.40
N THR A 134 4.80 -3.39 -11.36
CA THR A 134 3.98 -3.90 -12.49
C THR A 134 3.04 -5.05 -12.11
N SER A 135 3.02 -5.50 -10.86
CA SER A 135 2.24 -6.66 -10.40
C SER A 135 0.72 -6.41 -10.27
N GLY A 136 0.10 -5.73 -11.25
CA GLY A 136 -1.34 -5.53 -11.33
C GLY A 136 -1.84 -4.13 -10.98
N MET A 137 -0.96 -3.14 -10.82
CA MET A 137 -1.36 -1.72 -10.78
C MET A 137 -1.10 -1.06 -12.14
N PRO A 138 -1.99 -0.18 -12.65
CA PRO A 138 -1.59 0.76 -13.69
C PRO A 138 -0.37 1.55 -13.21
N ASP A 139 0.53 1.95 -14.11
CA ASP A 139 1.84 2.63 -13.89
C ASP A 139 1.74 3.95 -13.09
N VAL A 140 1.20 3.90 -11.88
CA VAL A 140 0.95 5.03 -11.00
C VAL A 140 1.92 4.90 -9.84
N LEU A 141 2.71 5.95 -9.63
CA LEU A 141 3.61 6.03 -8.50
C LEU A 141 2.77 6.11 -7.21
N VAL A 142 2.88 5.08 -6.36
CA VAL A 142 2.15 5.05 -5.10
C VAL A 142 2.99 5.77 -4.04
N TYR A 143 2.75 7.07 -3.95
CA TYR A 143 3.29 7.89 -2.88
C TYR A 143 2.55 7.59 -1.57
N GLY A 144 3.29 7.46 -0.46
CA GLY A 144 2.70 7.40 0.89
C GLY A 144 2.59 6.01 1.52
N VAL A 145 3.16 4.98 0.89
CA VAL A 145 3.28 3.62 1.44
C VAL A 145 4.74 3.29 1.61
N GLY A 146 5.26 3.51 2.81
CA GLY A 146 6.65 3.16 3.13
C GLY A 146 6.93 1.66 2.93
N LEU A 147 8.15 1.27 3.29
CA LEU A 147 8.64 -0.09 3.08
C LEU A 147 7.80 -1.18 3.76
N THR A 148 7.04 -0.85 4.82
CA THR A 148 6.12 -1.79 5.47
C THR A 148 5.03 -2.26 4.51
N ALA A 149 4.43 -1.33 3.77
CA ALA A 149 3.35 -1.66 2.84
C ALA A 149 3.88 -2.31 1.55
N LEU A 150 5.09 -1.94 1.10
CA LEU A 150 5.79 -2.72 0.07
C LEU A 150 5.97 -4.17 0.53
N HIS A 151 6.38 -4.37 1.78
CA HIS A 151 6.57 -5.71 2.34
C HIS A 151 5.27 -6.52 2.37
N ALA A 152 4.15 -5.88 2.72
CA ALA A 152 2.82 -6.50 2.71
C ALA A 152 2.43 -6.91 1.28
N HIS A 153 2.56 -5.98 0.32
CA HIS A 153 2.25 -6.20 -1.09
C HIS A 153 3.05 -7.37 -1.68
N LEU A 154 4.38 -7.36 -1.51
CA LEU A 154 5.25 -8.40 -2.07
C LEU A 154 5.06 -9.79 -1.44
N LYS A 155 4.43 -9.87 -0.27
CA LYS A 155 4.10 -11.13 0.40
C LYS A 155 2.65 -11.54 0.22
N CYS A 156 1.84 -10.75 -0.47
CA CYS A 156 0.39 -10.92 -0.53
C CYS A 156 -0.24 -11.00 0.89
N GLU A 157 0.32 -10.25 1.83
CA GLU A 157 -0.15 -10.15 3.22
C GLU A 157 -0.95 -8.87 3.40
N ASN A 158 -1.91 -8.88 4.35
CA ASN A 158 -2.52 -7.63 4.79
C ASN A 158 -1.51 -6.81 5.62
N LEU A 159 -1.79 -5.52 5.81
CA LEU A 159 -0.90 -4.62 6.54
C LEU A 159 -0.73 -5.06 8.00
N ALA A 160 -1.79 -5.50 8.66
CA ALA A 160 -1.77 -5.89 10.07
C ALA A 160 -0.85 -7.09 10.34
N ALA A 161 -0.94 -8.14 9.53
CA ALA A 161 -0.06 -9.31 9.60
C ALA A 161 1.41 -8.92 9.39
N THR A 162 1.66 -8.02 8.43
CA THR A 162 3.02 -7.52 8.18
C THR A 162 3.56 -6.73 9.36
N VAL A 163 2.76 -5.84 9.93
CA VAL A 163 3.12 -5.04 11.12
C VAL A 163 3.38 -5.96 12.32
N ALA A 164 2.50 -6.94 12.57
CA ALA A 164 2.67 -7.92 13.63
C ALA A 164 3.96 -8.74 13.47
N ARG A 165 4.33 -9.09 12.24
CA ARG A 165 5.57 -9.81 11.94
C ARG A 165 6.82 -8.95 12.14
N LEU A 166 6.77 -7.67 11.79
CA LEU A 166 7.92 -6.74 11.90
C LEU A 166 8.09 -6.17 13.32
N ALA A 167 7.01 -6.04 14.08
CA ALA A 167 7.00 -5.42 15.41
C ALA A 167 8.02 -6.03 16.40
N PRO A 168 8.20 -7.35 16.52
CA PRO A 168 9.21 -7.94 17.41
C PRO A 168 10.64 -7.54 17.02
N TRP A 169 10.94 -7.45 15.72
CA TRP A 169 12.25 -7.08 15.20
C TRP A 169 12.55 -5.61 15.47
N TYR A 170 11.56 -4.75 15.20
CA TYR A 170 11.60 -3.33 15.55
C TYR A 170 11.87 -3.15 17.05
N LEU A 171 11.05 -3.75 17.91
CA LEU A 171 11.18 -3.64 19.38
C LEU A 171 12.51 -4.17 19.90
N LYS A 172 13.05 -5.25 19.32
CA LYS A 172 14.38 -5.77 19.66
C LYS A 172 15.47 -4.76 19.32
N SER A 173 15.38 -4.14 18.14
CA SER A 173 16.37 -3.16 17.69
C SER A 173 16.35 -1.84 18.45
N THR A 174 15.20 -1.47 19.04
CA THR A 174 15.05 -0.24 19.82
C THR A 174 15.35 -0.44 21.31
N LYS A 175 15.13 -1.65 21.85
CA LYS A 175 15.45 -2.00 23.25
C LYS A 175 16.90 -2.46 23.47
N GLY A 176 17.60 -2.90 22.43
CA GLY A 176 19.01 -3.30 22.47
C GLY A 176 19.88 -2.41 21.59
N GLY A 177 20.30 -1.25 22.13
CA GLY A 177 21.18 -0.33 21.43
C GLY A 177 22.54 -0.95 21.06
N ARG A 178 23.05 -0.53 19.89
CA ARG A 178 24.29 -0.88 19.17
C ARG A 178 24.22 -2.14 18.28
N VAL A 179 24.22 -1.88 16.97
CA VAL A 179 25.15 -2.55 16.04
C VAL A 179 26.41 -1.69 15.99
#